data_AF-A0A5B6WSI2-F1
#
_entry.id   AF-A0A5B6WSI2-F1
#
_cell.length_a   1.000
_cell.length_b   1.000
_cell.length_c   1.000
_cell.angle_alpha   90.00
_cell.angle_beta   90.00
_cell.angle_gamma   90.00
#
_symmetry.space_group_name_H-M   'P 1'
#
loop_
_entity.id
_entity.type
_entity.pdbx_description
1 polymer ?
#
loop_
_entity_poly.entity_id
_entity_poly.type
_entity_poly.pdbx_seq_one_letter_code
_entity_poly.pdbx_strand_id
1 'polypeptide(L)' 'MKKLIVNEELRQAIIWEAHASLYAIHPRGTKMYQDVKELYWWPDLKRDITDFVAKCFTC' A
#
# COMPACT_ATOMS: atom_id res chain seq x y z
N MET A 1 12.84 3.46 -9.58
CA MET A 1 11.36 3.48 -9.48
C MET A 1 10.75 2.79 -10.69
N LYS A 2 10.05 1.68 -10.48
CA LYS A 2 9.34 1.04 -11.60
C LYS A 2 8.07 1.85 -11.87
N LYS A 3 8.01 2.55 -13.01
CA LYS A 3 6.78 3.12 -13.56
C LYS A 3 5.97 2.00 -14.19
N LEU A 4 5.33 1.17 -13.38
CA LEU A 4 4.33 0.24 -13.88
C LEU A 4 3.02 1.00 -14.01
N ILE A 5 2.33 0.84 -15.15
CA ILE A 5 0.89 1.07 -15.20
C ILE A 5 0.28 -0.09 -14.42
N VAL A 6 0.20 0.10 -13.11
CA VAL A 6 -0.35 -0.87 -12.17
C VAL A 6 -1.86 -0.86 -12.42
N ASN A 7 -2.41 -1.95 -12.96
CA ASN A 7 -3.86 -2.14 -13.02
C ASN A 7 -4.42 -2.24 -11.59
N GLU A 8 -5.74 -2.11 -11.43
CA GLU A 8 -6.36 -2.04 -10.10
C GLU A 8 -6.07 -3.27 -9.25
N GLU A 9 -6.12 -4.46 -9.85
CA GLU A 9 -5.79 -5.74 -9.19
C GLU A 9 -4.36 -5.74 -8.64
N LEU A 10 -3.38 -5.30 -9.43
CA LEU A 10 -1.99 -5.26 -9.00
C LEU A 10 -1.75 -4.18 -7.93
N ARG A 11 -2.49 -3.07 -7.93
CA ARG A 11 -2.43 -2.07 -6.85
C ARG A 11 -2.91 -2.65 -5.54
N GLN A 12 -4.04 -3.37 -5.56
CA GLN A 12 -4.59 -4.02 -4.37
C GLN A 12 -3.63 -5.09 -3.84
N ALA A 13 -3.03 -5.89 -4.72
CA ALA A 13 -2.04 -6.90 -4.33
C ALA A 13 -0.80 -6.29 -3.65
N ILE A 14 -0.25 -5.19 -4.20
CA ILE A 14 0.90 -4.48 -3.62
C ILE A 14 0.56 -3.91 -2.23
N ILE A 15 -0.61 -3.28 -2.09
CA ILE A 15 -1.04 -2.70 -0.82
C ILE A 15 -1.27 -3.82 0.22
N TRP A 16 -1.89 -4.93 -0.19
CA TRP A 16 -2.11 -6.09 0.67
C TRP A 16 -0.78 -6.69 1.16
N GLU A 17 0.18 -6.90 0.27
CA GLU A 17 1.50 -7.44 0.62
C GLU A 17 2.25 -6.50 1.59
N ALA A 18 2.21 -5.19 1.33
CA ALA A 18 2.80 -4.19 2.22
C ALA A 18 2.12 -4.15 3.60
N HIS A 19 0.83 -4.44 3.67
CA HIS A 19 0.08 -4.49 4.92
C HIS A 19 0.32 -5.78 5.71
N ALA A 20 0.30 -6.93 5.02
CA ALA A 20 0.40 -8.27 5.60
C ALA A 20 1.84 -8.70 5.89
N SER A 21 2.84 -7.89 5.49
CA SER A 21 4.24 -8.15 5.81
C SER A 21 4.40 -8.37 7.31
N LEU A 22 4.89 -9.55 7.70
CA LEU A 22 5.07 -9.98 9.09
C LEU A 22 5.96 -9.05 9.93
N TYR A 23 6.75 -8.20 9.26
CA TYR A 23 7.60 -7.18 9.90
C TYR A 23 6.87 -5.87 10.17
N ALA A 24 5.65 -5.75 9.68
CA ALA A 24 4.78 -4.62 9.87
C ALA A 24 3.89 -4.91 11.10
N ILE A 25 4.44 -4.77 12.30
CA ILE A 25 3.63 -4.66 13.53
C ILE A 25 2.72 -3.44 13.30
N HIS A 26 1.45 -3.70 12.94
CA HIS A 26 0.46 -2.73 12.43
C HIS A 26 1.08 -1.49 11.78
N PRO A 27 1.45 -1.55 10.49
CA PRO A 27 2.08 -0.42 9.85
C PRO A 27 1.07 0.73 9.81
N ARG A 28 1.38 1.80 10.54
CA ARG A 28 0.68 3.08 10.40
C ARG A 28 0.66 3.44 8.91
N GLY A 29 -0.47 3.87 8.35
CA GLY A 29 -0.61 4.13 6.91
C GLY A 29 0.48 5.04 6.31
N THR A 30 1.10 5.91 7.13
CA THR A 30 2.29 6.68 6.76
C THR A 30 3.48 5.80 6.39
N LYS A 31 3.78 4.74 7.16
CA LYS A 31 4.87 3.81 6.87
C LYS A 31 4.59 3.02 5.60
N MET A 32 3.37 2.51 5.42
CA MET A 32 2.98 1.84 4.18
C MET A 32 3.18 2.74 2.95
N TYR A 33 2.80 4.02 3.04
CA TYR A 33 3.02 4.96 1.94
C TYR A 33 4.50 5.15 1.62
N GLN A 34 5.38 5.24 2.63
CA GLN A 34 6.82 5.37 2.41
C GLN A 34 7.43 4.10 1.82
N ASP A 35 7.05 2.93 2.31
CA ASP A 35 7.59 1.66 1.85
C ASP A 35 7.12 1.36 0.39
N VAL A 36 5.83 1.60 0.09
CA VAL A 36 5.30 1.37 -1.26
C VAL A 36 5.81 2.40 -2.25
N LYS A 37 5.89 3.70 -1.90
CA LYS A 37 6.33 4.75 -2.82
C LYS A 37 7.77 4.56 -3.31
N GLU A 38 8.62 3.89 -2.54
CA GLU A 38 10.02 3.64 -2.91
C GLU A 38 10.13 2.67 -4.10
N LEU A 39 9.22 1.69 -4.14
CA LEU A 39 9.22 0.63 -5.15
C LEU A 39 8.24 0.91 -6.30
N TYR A 40 7.07 1.48 -5.98
CA TYR A 40 5.94 1.66 -6.88
C TYR A 40 5.34 3.05 -6.77
N TRP A 41 4.83 3.60 -7.87
CA TRP A 41 4.17 4.91 -7.84
C TRP A 41 3.00 4.99 -8.82
N TRP A 42 1.89 5.55 -8.37
CA TRP A 42 0.72 5.92 -9.19
C TRP A 42 -0.01 7.13 -8.56
N PRO A 43 -0.84 7.88 -9.33
CA PRO A 43 -1.44 9.14 -8.86
C PRO A 43 -2.25 9.02 -7.56
N ASP A 44 -2.96 7.90 -7.39
CA ASP A 44 -3.88 7.68 -6.27
C ASP A 44 -3.27 6.85 -5.13
N LEU A 45 -1.96 6.57 -5.14
CA LEU A 45 -1.29 5.67 -4.18
C LEU A 45 -1.63 5.99 -2.72
N LYS A 46 -1.58 7.27 -2.35
CA LYS A 46 -1.87 7.70 -0.97
C LYS A 46 -3.34 7.47 -0.59
N ARG A 47 -4.27 7.71 -1.52
CA ARG A 47 -5.70 7.49 -1.32
C ARG A 47 -5.98 6.00 -1.17
N ASP A 48 -5.46 5.18 -2.07
CA ASP A 48 -5.67 3.73 -2.07
C ASP A 48 -5.16 3.09 -0.76
N ILE A 49 -4.00 3.54 -0.25
CA ILE A 49 -3.48 3.08 1.05
C ILE A 49 -4.37 3.53 2.21
N THR A 50 -4.85 4.79 2.19
CA THR A 50 -5.72 5.31 3.25
C THR A 50 -7.05 4.55 3.29
N ASP A 51 -7.66 4.31 2.13
CA ASP A 51 -8.90 3.58 2.00
C ASP A 51 -8.74 2.11 2.41
N PHE A 52 -7.59 1.50 2.10
CA PHE A 52 -7.28 0.14 2.51
C PHE A 52 -7.15 0.02 4.04
N VAL A 53 -6.37 0.91 4.66
CA VAL A 53 -6.18 0.92 6.13
C VAL A 53 -7.50 1.23 6.85
N ALA A 54 -8.34 2.11 6.31
CA ALA A 54 -9.66 2.42 6.89
C ALA A 54 -10.63 1.22 6.87
N LYS A 55 -10.44 0.26 5.95
CA LYS A 55 -11.26 -0.96 5.82
C LYS A 55 -10.67 -2.17 6.56
N CYS A 56 -9.46 -2.05 7.09
CA CYS A 56 -8.76 -3.10 7.80
C CYS A 56 -9.32 -3.22 9.23
N PHE A 57 -10.02 -4.31 9.55
CA PHE A 57 -10.61 -4.53 10.89
C PHE A 57 -9.60 -4.75 12.02
N THR A 58 -8.37 -5.13 11.66
CA THR A 58 -7.29 -5.39 12.62
C THR A 58 -6.41 -4.15 12.82
N CYS A 59 -6.55 -3.15 11.95
CA CYS A 59 -6.03 -1.81 12.12
C CYS A 59 -7.02 -1.00 12.98
#